data_AF-A0A1X0MLI7-F1
#
_entry.id   AF-A0A1X0MLI7-F1
#
_cell.length_a   1.000
_cell.length_b   1.000
_cell.length_c   1.000
_cell.angle_alpha   90.00
_cell.angle_beta   90.00
_cell.angle_gamma   90.00
#
_symmetry.space_group_name_H-M   'P 1'
#
loop_
_entity.id
_entity.type
_entity.pdbx_description
1 polymer ?
#
loop_
_entity_poly.entity_id
_entity_poly.type
_entity_poly.pdbx_seq_one_letter_code
_entity_poly.pdbx_strand_id
1 'polypeptide(L)' 'RANALAKSALGIEPGAEVIYQSLRYLLDSTYVTGTTLTVNGGRHVK' A
#
# COMPACT_ATOMS: atom_id res chain seq x y z
N ARG A 1 -1.88 -18.07 -1.26
CA ARG A 1 -2.53 -16.95 -1.98
C ARG A 1 -3.89 -16.61 -1.38
N ALA A 2 -4.89 -17.50 -1.39
CA ALA A 2 -6.23 -17.24 -0.83
C ALA A 2 -6.24 -16.72 0.63
N ASN A 3 -5.45 -17.33 1.52
CA ASN A 3 -5.35 -16.90 2.93
C ASN A 3 -4.75 -15.50 3.13
N ALA A 4 -3.93 -15.02 2.19
CA ALA A 4 -3.32 -13.69 2.26
C ALA A 4 -4.28 -12.60 1.75
N LEU A 5 -5.11 -12.94 0.76
CA LEU A 5 -6.20 -12.10 0.23
C LEU A 5 -7.35 -11.98 1.22
N ALA A 6 -7.70 -13.07 1.91
CA ALA A 6 -8.74 -13.08 2.93
C ALA A 6 -8.43 -12.15 4.12
N LYS A 7 -7.14 -11.94 4.41
CA LYS A 7 -6.64 -11.00 5.45
C LYS A 7 -6.52 -9.56 4.96
N SER A 8 -6.69 -9.30 3.66
CA SER A 8 -6.71 -7.95 3.10
C SER A 8 -8.16 -7.46 3.06
N ALA A 9 -8.41 -6.20 3.44
CA ALA A 9 -9.74 -5.62 3.33
C ALA A 9 -10.14 -5.44 1.85
N LEU A 10 -9.17 -5.11 1.00
CA LEU A 10 -9.39 -4.88 -0.44
C LEU A 10 -9.50 -6.17 -1.26
N GLY A 11 -9.02 -7.32 -0.75
CA GLY A 11 -9.14 -8.62 -1.43
C GLY A 11 -8.41 -8.75 -2.78
N ILE A 12 -7.66 -7.72 -3.21
CA ILE A 12 -6.88 -7.68 -4.45
C ILE A 12 -5.45 -8.13 -4.16
N GLU A 13 -4.85 -8.89 -5.08
CA GLU A 13 -3.42 -9.22 -5.05
C GLU A 13 -2.62 -8.02 -5.58
N PRO A 14 -1.80 -7.35 -4.75
CA PRO A 14 -1.00 -6.23 -5.23
C PRO A 14 0.16 -6.73 -6.10
N GLY A 15 0.35 -6.11 -7.26
CA GLY A 15 1.59 -6.20 -8.05
C GLY A 15 2.64 -5.17 -7.61
N ALA A 16 3.82 -5.19 -8.21
CA ALA A 16 4.89 -4.23 -7.89
C ALA A 16 4.50 -2.77 -8.18
N GLU A 17 3.56 -2.55 -9.09
CA GLU A 17 3.09 -1.22 -9.52
C GLU A 17 2.56 -0.37 -8.34
N VAL A 18 1.88 -0.96 -7.37
CA VAL A 18 1.33 -0.17 -6.24
C VAL A 18 2.42 0.45 -5.37
N ILE A 19 3.59 -0.18 -5.32
CA ILE A 19 4.77 0.35 -4.63
C ILE A 19 5.42 1.46 -5.45
N TYR A 20 5.47 1.32 -6.77
CA TYR A 20 5.99 2.37 -7.64
C TYR A 20 5.15 3.66 -7.56
N GLN A 21 3.82 3.54 -7.59
CA GLN A 21 2.92 4.67 -7.39
C GLN A 21 3.12 5.33 -6.02
N SER A 22 3.34 4.53 -4.99
CA SER A 22 3.62 5.00 -3.63
C SER A 22 4.95 5.76 -3.54
N LEU A 23 5.99 5.27 -4.22
CA LEU A 23 7.27 5.96 -4.33
C LEU A 23 7.11 7.29 -5.07
N ARG A 24 6.39 7.29 -6.20
CA ARG A 24 6.15 8.51 -6.98
C ARG A 24 5.43 9.57 -6.16
N TYR A 25 4.41 9.17 -5.39
CA TYR A 25 3.72 10.07 -4.46
C TYR A 25 4.66 10.72 -3.43
N LEU A 26 5.57 9.94 -2.84
CA LEU A 26 6.52 10.48 -1.86
C LEU A 26 7.55 11.42 -2.50
N LEU A 27 7.97 11.15 -3.74
CA LEU A 27 8.94 11.99 -4.46
C LEU A 27 8.32 13.29 -5.02
N ASP A 28 7.07 13.22 -5.49
CA ASP A 28 6.38 14.37 -6.09
C ASP A 28 5.85 15.33 -5.02
N SER A 29 5.73 14.90 -3.76
CA SER A 29 5.19 15.72 -2.68
C SER A 29 6.26 16.66 -2.09
N THR A 30 6.00 17.96 -2.16
CA THR A 30 6.89 18.99 -1.60
C THR A 30 6.69 19.24 -0.09
N TYR A 31 5.70 18.58 0.52
CA TYR A 31 5.28 18.86 1.90
C TYR A 31 5.02 17.60 2.75
N VAL A 32 5.45 16.43 2.27
CA VAL A 32 5.35 15.17 3.03
C VAL A 32 6.76 14.73 3.43
N THR A 33 7.01 14.62 4.73
CA THR A 33 8.31 14.19 5.28
C THR A 33 8.11 13.44 6.59
N GLY A 34 9.06 12.55 6.94
CA GLY A 34 9.02 11.78 8.19
C GLY A 34 7.86 10.79 8.31
N THR A 35 7.18 10.47 7.20
CA THR A 35 5.99 9.60 7.20
C THR A 35 6.28 8.21 6.66
N THR A 36 5.63 7.19 7.23
CA THR A 36 5.60 5.83 6.68
C THR A 36 4.27 5.57 5.99
N LEU A 37 4.28 5.45 4.66
CA LEU A 37 3.08 5.09 3.89
C LEU A 37 2.84 3.57 3.96
N THR A 38 1.76 3.16 4.63
CA THR A 38 1.43 1.74 4.79
C THR A 38 0.64 1.20 3.59
N VAL A 39 1.30 0.43 2.73
CA VAL A 39 0.69 -0.17 1.53
C VAL A 39 0.42 -1.66 1.74
N ASN A 40 -0.65 -1.99 2.47
CA ASN A 40 -0.96 -3.38 2.86
C ASN A 40 -2.39 -3.85 2.54
N GLY A 41 -3.11 -3.12 1.69
CA GLY A 41 -4.49 -3.46 1.30
C GLY A 41 -5.51 -3.37 2.43
N GLY A 42 -5.23 -2.59 3.48
CA GLY A 42 -6.10 -2.47 4.64
C GLY A 42 -6.08 -3.69 5.56
N ARG A 43 -5.02 -4.51 5.52
CA ARG A 43 -4.88 -5.67 6.41
C ARG A 43 -4.94 -5.31 7.91
N HIS A 44 -4.54 -4.09 8.26
CA HIS A 44 -4.48 -3.65 9.65
C HIS A 44 -5.83 -3.21 10.23
N VAL A 45 -6.87 -3.08 9.40
CA VAL A 45 -8.23 -2.68 9.82
C VAL A 45 -9.22 -3.86 9.79
N LYS A 46 -8.76 -5.08 9.53
CA LYS A 46 -9.57 -6.30 9.47
C LYS A 46 -9.05 -7.35 10.45
#